data_AF-A0A973UN75-F1
#
_entry.id   AF-A0A973UN75-F1
#
_cell.length_a   1.000
_cell.length_b   1.000
_cell.length_c   1.000
_cell.angle_alpha   90.00
_cell.angle_beta   90.00
_cell.angle_gamma   90.00
#
_symmetry.space_group_name_H-M   'P 1'
#
loop_
_entity.id
_entity.type
_entity.pdbx_description
1 polymer ?
#
loop_
_entity_poly.entity_id
_entity_poly.type
_entity_poly.pdbx_seq_one_letter_code
_entity_poly.pdbx_strand_id
1 'polypeptide(L)'
;ILVEWLNWRWVLFVNVPIGLLIVLATPRYIRESERHPGHFDLTGALTSTIGMVLLVYGFIRAAQDGWRDALTLAAFGAAVVFLLLFILVESRSRQPITPLHMFADRNRAGTYGMMLSLAAAIFGMFFFLTLFVQNVLDFSPLQAGLAFLPVSAVIAIGAGLASQFLPKYGPKPFMVTGAILAAAGLSWLTLTDIDSTYAGSILGPMLVFSLGMGMEFVSLTLMALSNVATHETGAASGLLNATQQVGGSLGLSILVTVFGTASNNEADDQIPAFLSQATPLERLRFERTGQLPAQYADEILTAGVSAAFIMAAIFTAIAAVIALLVIQVRPSDLERLQGGGMPTP
;
A
#
# COMPACT_ATOMS: atom_id res chain seq x y z
N ILE A 1 -22.08 -4.41 -12.70
CA ILE A 1 -22.32 -5.61 -13.55
C ILE A 1 -22.13 -6.94 -12.81
N LEU A 2 -20.92 -7.47 -12.56
CA LEU A 2 -20.75 -8.79 -11.88
C LEU A 2 -21.23 -8.81 -10.42
N VAL A 3 -20.87 -7.78 -9.64
CA VAL A 3 -21.31 -7.63 -8.23
C VAL A 3 -22.81 -7.31 -8.14
N GLU A 4 -23.29 -6.52 -9.09
CA GLU A 4 -24.61 -5.88 -9.08
C GLU A 4 -25.74 -6.80 -9.58
N TRP A 5 -25.41 -7.78 -10.42
CA TRP A 5 -26.40 -8.70 -11.02
C TRP A 5 -26.24 -10.16 -10.60
N LEU A 6 -25.05 -10.62 -10.22
CA LEU A 6 -24.76 -12.06 -10.05
C LEU A 6 -24.22 -12.46 -8.68
N ASN A 7 -23.92 -11.51 -7.78
CA ASN A 7 -23.31 -11.70 -6.44
C ASN A 7 -21.76 -11.62 -6.47
N TRP A 8 -21.13 -11.03 -5.45
CA TRP A 8 -19.70 -10.64 -5.39
C TRP A 8 -18.71 -11.79 -5.69
N ARG A 9 -19.13 -13.03 -5.44
CA ARG A 9 -18.34 -14.26 -5.65
C ARG A 9 -17.95 -14.48 -7.11
N TRP A 10 -18.73 -13.96 -8.06
CA TRP A 10 -18.45 -14.11 -9.49
C TRP A 10 -17.23 -13.33 -9.97
N VAL A 11 -16.80 -12.30 -9.23
CA VAL A 11 -15.52 -11.62 -9.50
C VAL A 11 -14.34 -12.58 -9.39
N LEU A 12 -14.41 -13.56 -8.47
CA LEU A 12 -13.39 -14.61 -8.34
C LEU A 12 -13.45 -15.60 -9.52
N PHE A 13 -14.65 -15.92 -10.01
CA PHE A 13 -14.83 -16.83 -11.15
C PHE A 13 -14.31 -16.27 -12.48
N VAL A 14 -14.24 -14.94 -12.66
CA VAL A 14 -13.63 -14.33 -13.86
C VAL A 14 -12.15 -14.65 -13.98
N ASN A 15 -11.44 -14.79 -12.86
CA ASN A 15 -10.02 -15.10 -12.86
C ASN A 15 -9.74 -16.57 -13.23
N VAL A 16 -10.67 -17.48 -12.96
CA VAL A 16 -10.54 -18.92 -13.23
C VAL A 16 -10.29 -19.27 -14.71
N PRO A 17 -11.10 -18.79 -15.69
CA PRO A 17 -10.85 -19.09 -17.11
C PRO A 17 -9.56 -18.46 -17.61
N ILE A 18 -9.18 -17.27 -17.14
CA ILE A 18 -7.91 -16.62 -17.48
C ILE A 18 -6.74 -17.48 -16.96
N GLY A 19 -6.81 -17.91 -15.69
CA GLY A 19 -5.81 -18.79 -15.09
C GLY A 19 -5.68 -20.12 -15.84
N LEU A 20 -6.81 -20.73 -16.24
CA LEU A 20 -6.81 -21.96 -17.03
C LEU A 20 -6.15 -21.77 -18.40
N LEU A 21 -6.44 -20.66 -19.09
CA LEU A 21 -5.80 -20.32 -20.37
C LEU A 21 -4.28 -20.14 -20.21
N ILE A 22 -3.83 -19.47 -19.15
CA ILE A 22 -2.40 -19.30 -18.85
C ILE A 22 -1.74 -20.66 -18.59
N VAL A 23 -2.36 -21.54 -17.80
CA VAL A 23 -1.84 -22.89 -17.52
C VAL A 23 -1.73 -23.72 -18.80
N LEU A 24 -2.74 -23.66 -19.67
CA LEU A 24 -2.73 -24.36 -20.95
C LEU A 24 -1.71 -23.78 -21.93
N ALA A 25 -1.46 -22.46 -21.89
CA ALA A 25 -0.48 -21.78 -22.73
C ALA A 25 0.97 -21.94 -22.23
N THR A 26 1.17 -22.10 -20.92
CA THR A 26 2.49 -22.24 -20.27
C THR A 26 3.43 -23.23 -20.97
N PRO A 27 3.06 -24.50 -21.22
CA PRO A 27 3.97 -25.46 -21.87
C PRO A 27 4.32 -25.10 -23.31
N ARG A 28 3.56 -24.19 -23.95
CA ARG A 28 3.80 -23.76 -25.33
C ARG A 28 4.69 -22.51 -25.43
N TYR A 29 4.63 -21.62 -24.44
CA TYR A 29 5.31 -20.32 -24.49
C TYR A 29 6.46 -20.16 -23.49
N ILE A 30 6.53 -21.00 -22.45
CA ILE A 30 7.57 -20.93 -21.42
C ILE A 30 8.54 -22.09 -21.62
N ARG A 31 9.80 -21.77 -21.96
CA ARG A 31 10.89 -22.75 -21.97
C ARG A 31 11.36 -23.01 -20.54
N GLU A 32 11.58 -24.28 -20.22
CA GLU A 32 12.05 -24.71 -18.90
C GLU A 32 13.38 -24.01 -18.56
N SER A 33 13.44 -23.34 -17.39
CA SER A 33 14.70 -22.77 -16.91
C SER A 33 15.66 -23.87 -16.46
N GLU A 34 16.96 -23.62 -16.57
CA GLU A 34 17.99 -24.57 -16.13
C GLU A 34 17.80 -24.95 -14.65
N ARG A 35 17.78 -26.26 -14.37
CA ARG A 35 17.68 -26.80 -13.01
C ARG A 35 18.96 -26.47 -12.24
N HIS A 36 18.84 -25.62 -11.23
CA HIS A 36 19.93 -25.33 -10.31
C HIS A 36 19.81 -26.24 -9.07
N PRO A 37 20.82 -27.07 -8.75
CA PRO A 37 20.83 -27.82 -7.50
C PRO A 37 20.98 -26.84 -6.31
N GLY A 38 19.98 -26.81 -5.43
CA GLY A 38 19.97 -26.00 -4.22
C GLY A 38 19.23 -26.71 -3.09
N HIS A 39 19.61 -26.43 -1.85
CA HIS A 39 18.89 -26.91 -0.67
C HIS A 39 17.79 -25.90 -0.33
N PHE A 40 16.54 -26.33 -0.38
CA PHE A 40 15.41 -25.48 -0.02
C PHE A 40 15.36 -25.25 1.49
N ASP A 41 15.48 -24.00 1.94
CA ASP A 41 15.35 -23.66 3.35
C ASP A 41 13.88 -23.64 3.77
N LEU A 42 13.30 -24.83 3.95
CA LEU A 42 11.91 -25.01 4.34
C LEU A 42 11.62 -24.37 5.72
N THR A 43 12.62 -24.34 6.60
CA THR A 43 12.49 -23.79 7.95
C THR A 43 12.42 -22.27 7.89
N GLY A 44 13.32 -21.63 7.12
CA GLY A 44 13.30 -20.19 6.84
C GLY A 44 11.98 -19.77 6.17
N ALA A 45 11.54 -20.52 5.15
CA ALA A 45 10.29 -20.23 4.44
C ALA A 45 9.06 -20.28 5.36
N LEU A 46 8.94 -21.31 6.20
CA LEU A 46 7.82 -21.46 7.14
C LEU A 46 7.83 -20.38 8.22
N THR A 47 8.99 -20.13 8.84
CA THR A 47 9.12 -19.13 9.91
C THR A 47 8.84 -17.73 9.39
N SER A 48 9.34 -17.37 8.21
CA SER A 48 9.06 -16.09 7.54
C SER A 48 7.57 -15.95 7.20
N THR A 49 6.97 -16.98 6.58
CA THR A 49 5.56 -16.94 6.19
C THR A 49 4.65 -16.79 7.41
N ILE A 50 4.87 -17.58 8.46
CA ILE A 50 4.08 -17.51 9.69
C ILE A 50 4.29 -16.16 10.39
N GLY A 51 5.53 -15.70 10.53
CA GLY A 51 5.83 -14.41 11.15
C GLY A 51 5.17 -13.24 10.42
N MET A 52 5.23 -13.25 9.09
CA MET A 52 4.61 -12.25 8.23
C MET A 52 3.08 -12.28 8.29
N VAL A 53 2.47 -13.48 8.26
CA VAL A 53 1.02 -13.65 8.39
C VAL A 53 0.54 -13.13 9.75
N LEU A 54 1.24 -13.47 10.83
CA LEU A 54 0.91 -12.99 12.18
C LEU A 54 1.09 -11.48 12.30
N LEU A 55 2.10 -10.90 11.66
CA LEU A 55 2.33 -9.46 11.65
C LEU A 55 1.18 -8.72 10.96
N VAL A 56 0.83 -9.14 9.74
CA VAL A 56 -0.28 -8.58 8.97
C VAL A 56 -1.61 -8.78 9.70
N TYR A 57 -1.84 -9.97 10.25
CA TYR A 57 -3.02 -10.27 11.06
C TYR A 57 -3.11 -9.37 12.30
N GLY A 58 -2.00 -9.16 12.99
CA GLY A 58 -1.91 -8.23 14.12
C GLY A 58 -2.31 -6.81 13.74
N PHE A 59 -1.86 -6.31 12.58
CA PHE A 59 -2.27 -5.00 12.07
C PHE A 59 -3.77 -4.93 11.74
N ILE A 60 -4.31 -5.94 11.07
CA ILE A 60 -5.74 -6.00 10.74
C ILE A 60 -6.59 -6.05 12.02
N ARG A 61 -6.21 -6.89 12.98
CA ARG A 61 -6.89 -7.00 14.28
C ARG A 61 -6.78 -5.72 15.09
N ALA A 62 -5.61 -5.08 15.12
CA ALA A 62 -5.42 -3.80 15.78
C ALA A 62 -6.34 -2.70 15.23
N ALA A 63 -6.60 -2.73 13.92
CA ALA A 63 -7.50 -1.80 13.26
C ALA A 63 -8.98 -2.07 13.59
N GLN A 64 -9.37 -3.34 13.77
CA GLN A 64 -10.77 -3.75 13.98
C GLN A 64 -11.18 -3.76 15.46
N ASP A 65 -10.35 -4.38 16.31
CA ASP A 65 -10.65 -4.66 17.72
C ASP A 65 -9.78 -3.83 18.68
N GLY A 66 -8.85 -3.04 18.14
CA GLY A 66 -8.01 -2.12 18.89
C GLY A 66 -6.63 -2.68 19.26
N TRP A 67 -5.73 -1.76 19.59
CA TRP A 67 -4.32 -2.04 19.89
C TRP A 67 -4.08 -2.73 21.23
N ARG A 68 -5.06 -2.67 22.15
CA ARG A 68 -4.97 -3.26 23.49
C ARG A 68 -5.66 -4.63 23.59
N ASP A 69 -6.23 -5.13 22.49
CA ASP A 69 -6.81 -6.47 22.45
C ASP A 69 -5.72 -7.53 22.74
N ALA A 70 -6.05 -8.52 23.57
CA ALA A 70 -5.11 -9.55 23.99
C ALA A 70 -4.63 -10.39 22.79
N LEU A 71 -5.51 -10.63 21.81
CA LEU A 71 -5.16 -11.34 20.58
C LEU A 71 -4.26 -10.51 19.66
N THR A 72 -4.47 -9.19 19.58
CA THR A 72 -3.57 -8.28 18.85
C THR A 72 -2.15 -8.32 19.43
N LEU A 73 -2.02 -8.20 20.75
CA LEU A 73 -0.72 -8.25 21.43
C LEU A 73 -0.06 -9.63 21.30
N ALA A 74 -0.85 -10.71 21.39
CA ALA A 74 -0.36 -12.07 21.18
C ALA A 74 0.13 -12.29 19.74
N ALA A 75 -0.60 -11.77 18.74
CA ALA A 75 -0.22 -11.85 17.34
C ALA A 75 1.09 -11.10 17.06
N PHE A 76 1.24 -9.87 17.58
CA PHE A 76 2.50 -9.13 17.46
C PHE A 76 3.65 -9.80 18.19
N GLY A 77 3.42 -10.32 19.41
CA GLY A 77 4.42 -11.06 20.16
C GLY A 77 4.89 -12.31 19.40
N ALA A 78 3.95 -13.09 18.86
CA ALA A 78 4.26 -14.25 18.04
C ALA A 78 4.97 -13.87 16.73
N ALA A 79 4.54 -12.80 16.05
CA ALA A 79 5.20 -12.29 14.86
C ALA A 79 6.67 -11.94 15.13
N VAL A 80 6.96 -11.21 16.23
CA VAL A 80 8.33 -10.87 16.63
C VAL A 80 9.15 -12.13 16.87
N VAL A 81 8.61 -13.12 17.59
CA VAL A 81 9.30 -14.39 17.84
C VAL A 81 9.62 -15.12 16.53
N PHE A 82 8.64 -15.28 15.64
CA PHE A 82 8.85 -15.97 14.36
C PHE A 82 9.79 -15.23 13.41
N LEU A 83 9.75 -13.90 13.36
CA LEU A 83 10.67 -13.09 12.57
C LEU A 83 12.10 -13.11 13.13
N LEU A 84 12.27 -13.12 14.47
CA LEU A 84 13.59 -13.29 15.08
C LEU A 84 14.14 -14.69 14.83
N LEU A 85 13.30 -15.72 14.94
CA LEU A 85 13.66 -17.10 14.58
C LEU A 85 14.07 -17.19 13.11
N PHE A 86 13.33 -16.52 12.22
CA PHE A 86 13.70 -16.43 10.81
C PHE A 86 15.08 -15.81 10.62
N ILE A 87 15.37 -14.64 11.21
CA ILE A 87 16.69 -13.99 11.13
C ILE A 87 17.80 -14.91 11.67
N LEU A 88 17.55 -15.62 12.78
CA LEU A 88 18.50 -16.56 13.37
C LEU A 88 18.78 -17.77 12.46
N VAL A 89 17.74 -18.37 11.89
CA VAL A 89 17.86 -19.49 10.94
C VAL A 89 18.60 -19.04 9.69
N GLU A 90 18.21 -17.88 9.15
CA GLU A 90 18.78 -17.30 7.95
C GLU A 90 20.26 -16.97 8.11
N SER A 91 20.65 -16.39 9.25
CA SER A 91 22.04 -16.09 9.57
C SER A 91 22.94 -17.32 9.68
N ARG A 92 22.35 -18.51 9.90
CA ARG A 92 23.04 -19.80 10.01
C ARG A 92 22.90 -20.67 8.76
N SER A 93 22.05 -20.28 7.81
CA SER A 93 21.76 -21.05 6.62
C SER A 93 22.87 -20.91 5.58
N ARG A 94 23.22 -22.02 4.90
CA ARG A 94 24.26 -22.03 3.85
C ARG A 94 23.77 -21.42 2.53
N GLN A 95 22.45 -21.37 2.31
CA GLN A 95 21.79 -20.78 1.16
C GLN A 95 20.57 -19.97 1.67
N PRO A 96 20.80 -18.76 2.19
CA PRO A 96 19.71 -17.90 2.68
C PRO A 96 18.73 -17.53 1.56
N ILE A 97 17.43 -17.56 1.86
CA ILE A 97 16.32 -17.12 1.00
C ILE A 97 16.33 -15.60 0.78
N THR A 98 16.79 -14.83 1.77
CA THR A 98 16.98 -13.39 1.81
C THR A 98 18.39 -13.10 2.30
N PRO A 99 19.32 -12.83 1.38
CA PRO A 99 20.67 -12.44 1.77
C PRO A 99 20.61 -11.15 2.61
N LEU A 100 20.90 -11.25 3.91
CA LEU A 100 20.81 -10.10 4.84
C LEU A 100 21.70 -8.91 4.43
N HIS A 101 22.75 -9.17 3.65
CA HIS A 101 23.60 -8.14 3.08
C HIS A 101 22.85 -7.22 2.09
N MET A 102 21.68 -7.63 1.57
CA MET A 102 20.84 -6.78 0.72
C MET A 102 20.32 -5.53 1.45
N PHE A 103 20.13 -5.61 2.77
CA PHE A 103 19.74 -4.46 3.59
C PHE A 103 20.91 -3.54 3.96
N ALA A 104 22.16 -3.99 3.77
CA ALA A 104 23.34 -3.18 4.03
C ALA A 104 23.53 -2.10 2.95
N ASP A 105 22.96 -2.28 1.77
CA ASP A 105 22.94 -1.27 0.72
C ASP A 105 21.91 -0.18 1.05
N ARG A 106 22.41 1.03 1.27
CA ARG A 106 21.62 2.21 1.63
C ARG A 106 20.56 2.55 0.58
N ASN A 107 20.84 2.36 -0.71
CA ASN A 107 19.88 2.63 -1.77
C ASN A 107 18.74 1.59 -1.77
N ARG A 108 19.03 0.32 -1.47
CA ARG A 108 18.00 -0.73 -1.32
C ARG A 108 17.17 -0.53 -0.07
N ALA A 109 17.79 -0.27 1.08
CA ALA A 109 17.08 0.05 2.31
C ALA A 109 16.14 1.26 2.12
N GLY A 110 16.60 2.31 1.42
CA GLY A 110 15.77 3.44 1.03
C GLY A 110 14.61 3.05 0.11
N THR A 111 14.86 2.20 -0.88
CA THR A 111 13.84 1.66 -1.80
C THR A 111 12.77 0.88 -1.06
N TYR A 112 13.14 0.01 -0.11
CA TYR A 112 12.16 -0.72 0.70
C TYR A 112 11.35 0.22 1.60
N GLY A 113 11.98 1.23 2.20
CA GLY A 113 11.26 2.25 2.99
C GLY A 113 10.28 3.08 2.16
N MET A 114 10.66 3.45 0.95
CA MET A 114 9.76 4.12 0.00
C MET A 114 8.64 3.21 -0.44
N MET A 115 8.91 1.95 -0.78
CA MET A 115 7.87 0.97 -1.16
C MET A 115 6.87 0.73 -0.03
N LEU A 116 7.34 0.64 1.21
CA LEU A 116 6.50 0.51 2.39
C LEU A 116 5.56 1.73 2.55
N SER A 117 6.11 2.93 2.35
CA SER A 117 5.37 4.19 2.45
C SER A 117 4.37 4.37 1.30
N LEU A 118 4.79 4.02 0.07
CA LEU A 118 3.94 4.03 -1.12
C LEU A 118 2.78 3.04 -0.96
N ALA A 119 3.04 1.81 -0.47
CA ALA A 119 2.00 0.86 -0.20
C ALA A 119 1.01 1.38 0.85
N ALA A 120 1.49 1.93 1.97
CA ALA A 120 0.64 2.56 2.97
C ALA A 120 -0.28 3.64 2.37
N ALA A 121 0.28 4.50 1.52
CA ALA A 121 -0.45 5.56 0.82
C ALA A 121 -1.50 5.01 -0.16
N ILE A 122 -1.16 3.99 -0.97
CA ILE A 122 -2.08 3.37 -1.93
C ILE A 122 -3.27 2.75 -1.22
N PHE A 123 -3.01 1.89 -0.22
CA PHE A 123 -4.07 1.22 0.51
C PHE A 123 -4.94 2.22 1.27
N GLY A 124 -4.33 3.25 1.85
CA GLY A 124 -5.05 4.36 2.48
C GLY A 124 -5.97 5.09 1.52
N MET A 125 -5.44 5.55 0.39
CA MET A 125 -6.19 6.27 -0.64
C MET A 125 -7.39 5.45 -1.14
N PHE A 126 -7.17 4.18 -1.51
CA PHE A 126 -8.25 3.33 -1.99
C PHE A 126 -9.30 3.08 -0.91
N PHE A 127 -8.89 2.88 0.34
CA PHE A 127 -9.83 2.67 1.45
C PHE A 127 -10.70 3.90 1.69
N PHE A 128 -10.12 5.08 1.90
CA PHE A 128 -10.89 6.30 2.17
C PHE A 128 -11.73 6.73 0.99
N LEU A 129 -11.19 6.65 -0.22
CA LEU A 129 -11.96 7.06 -1.38
C LEU A 129 -13.13 6.12 -1.66
N THR A 130 -12.95 4.82 -1.41
CA THR A 130 -14.07 3.87 -1.49
C THR A 130 -15.15 4.21 -0.47
N LEU A 131 -14.77 4.51 0.78
CA LEU A 131 -15.72 4.94 1.81
C LEU A 131 -16.41 6.26 1.45
N PHE A 132 -15.69 7.24 0.92
CA PHE A 132 -16.24 8.53 0.54
C PHE A 132 -17.22 8.40 -0.63
N VAL A 133 -16.82 7.70 -1.69
CA VAL A 133 -17.64 7.53 -2.89
C VAL A 133 -18.91 6.71 -2.58
N GLN A 134 -18.82 5.72 -1.69
CA GLN A 134 -19.98 4.88 -1.34
C GLN A 134 -20.88 5.50 -0.27
N ASN A 135 -20.33 6.13 0.79
CA ASN A 135 -21.14 6.64 1.90
C ASN A 135 -21.53 8.12 1.76
N VAL A 136 -20.72 8.95 1.08
CA VAL A 136 -20.97 10.40 0.95
C VAL A 136 -21.60 10.73 -0.40
N LEU A 137 -21.14 10.10 -1.48
CA LEU A 137 -21.65 10.34 -2.83
C LEU A 137 -22.78 9.38 -3.24
N ASP A 138 -23.15 8.41 -2.39
CA ASP A 138 -24.16 7.37 -2.66
C ASP A 138 -23.93 6.61 -3.99
N PHE A 139 -22.68 6.48 -4.45
CA PHE A 139 -22.41 5.79 -5.71
C PHE A 139 -22.61 4.29 -5.57
N SER A 140 -23.21 3.69 -6.60
CA SER A 140 -23.26 2.22 -6.68
C SER A 140 -21.84 1.64 -6.80
N PRO A 141 -21.59 0.39 -6.38
CA PRO A 141 -20.28 -0.26 -6.54
C PRO A 141 -19.79 -0.26 -7.99
N LEU A 142 -20.70 -0.25 -8.98
CA LEU A 142 -20.33 -0.13 -10.40
C LEU A 142 -19.83 1.27 -10.73
N GLN A 143 -20.49 2.32 -10.23
CA GLN A 143 -20.07 3.70 -10.43
C GLN A 143 -18.72 3.97 -9.76
N ALA A 144 -18.51 3.45 -8.54
CA ALA A 144 -17.21 3.51 -7.87
C ALA A 144 -16.11 2.81 -8.70
N GLY A 145 -16.37 1.61 -9.22
CA GLY A 145 -15.42 0.91 -10.09
C GLY A 145 -15.08 1.69 -11.37
N LEU A 146 -16.07 2.29 -12.03
CA LEU A 146 -15.87 3.14 -13.20
C LEU A 146 -15.07 4.41 -12.85
N ALA A 147 -15.28 4.96 -11.65
CA ALA A 147 -14.55 6.09 -11.11
C ALA A 147 -13.04 5.82 -10.93
N PHE A 148 -12.63 4.56 -10.72
CA PHE A 148 -11.22 4.15 -10.62
C PHE A 148 -10.56 3.78 -11.96
N LEU A 149 -11.30 3.70 -13.07
CA LEU A 149 -10.70 3.41 -14.38
C LEU A 149 -9.66 4.46 -14.81
N PRO A 150 -9.89 5.79 -14.66
CA PRO A 150 -8.90 6.80 -15.01
C PRO A 150 -7.59 6.65 -14.22
N VAL A 151 -7.66 6.24 -12.96
CA VAL A 151 -6.49 5.98 -12.10
C VAL A 151 -5.60 4.92 -12.76
N SER A 152 -6.17 3.80 -13.20
CA SER A 152 -5.43 2.72 -13.87
C SER A 152 -4.76 3.19 -15.17
N ALA A 153 -5.47 4.00 -15.97
CA ALA A 153 -4.93 4.57 -17.20
C ALA A 153 -3.75 5.52 -16.93
N VAL A 154 -3.86 6.38 -15.92
CA VAL A 154 -2.80 7.33 -15.56
C VAL A 154 -1.60 6.64 -14.91
N ILE A 155 -1.81 5.59 -14.13
CA ILE A 155 -0.70 4.73 -13.65
C ILE A 155 0.05 4.13 -14.83
N ALA A 156 -0.65 3.62 -15.85
CA ALA A 156 -0.02 3.06 -17.05
C ALA A 156 0.78 4.13 -17.82
N ILE A 157 0.26 5.36 -17.92
CA ILE A 157 0.97 6.50 -18.51
C ILE A 157 2.23 6.83 -17.69
N GLY A 158 2.12 6.93 -16.36
CA GLY A 158 3.25 7.20 -15.46
C GLY A 158 4.33 6.12 -15.53
N ALA A 159 3.93 4.85 -15.56
CA ALA A 159 4.81 3.71 -15.73
C ALA A 159 5.50 3.70 -17.10
N GLY A 160 4.78 4.06 -18.17
CA GLY A 160 5.32 4.21 -19.52
C GLY A 160 6.35 5.34 -19.62
N LEU A 161 6.03 6.50 -19.05
CA LEU A 161 6.94 7.65 -18.96
C LEU A 161 8.21 7.29 -18.18
N ALA A 162 8.06 6.68 -17.00
CA ALA A 162 9.20 6.21 -16.23
C ALA A 162 10.04 5.23 -17.04
N SER A 163 9.45 4.19 -17.63
CA SER A 163 10.18 3.19 -18.42
C SER A 163 10.93 3.79 -19.62
N GLN A 164 10.35 4.78 -20.29
CA GLN A 164 10.96 5.44 -21.45
C GLN A 164 12.13 6.35 -21.07
N PHE A 165 12.01 7.08 -19.96
CA PHE A 165 12.97 8.10 -19.57
C PHE A 165 13.97 7.63 -18.50
N LEU A 166 13.73 6.49 -17.86
CA LEU A 166 14.66 5.87 -16.91
C LEU A 166 16.06 5.67 -17.48
N PRO A 167 16.23 5.16 -18.73
CA PRO A 167 17.56 4.94 -19.28
C PRO A 167 18.36 6.24 -19.42
N LYS A 168 17.66 7.38 -19.59
CA LYS A 168 18.30 8.69 -19.85
C LYS A 168 18.59 9.47 -18.57
N TYR A 169 17.68 9.46 -17.59
CA TYR A 169 17.78 10.29 -16.39
C TYR A 169 18.07 9.50 -15.10
N GLY A 170 18.01 8.18 -15.17
CA GLY A 170 18.22 7.28 -14.04
C GLY A 170 16.99 7.21 -13.14
N PRO A 171 16.96 6.31 -12.14
CA PRO A 171 15.77 6.07 -11.33
C PRO A 171 15.49 7.16 -10.29
N LYS A 172 16.52 7.86 -9.78
CA LYS A 172 16.36 8.83 -8.68
C LYS A 172 15.40 9.99 -8.98
N PRO A 173 15.48 10.68 -10.14
CA PRO A 173 14.52 11.74 -10.46
C PRO A 173 13.08 11.23 -10.44
N PHE A 174 12.78 10.06 -11.02
CA PHE A 174 11.43 9.51 -11.04
C PHE A 174 10.90 9.13 -9.67
N MET A 175 11.78 8.64 -8.77
CA MET A 175 11.40 8.35 -7.39
C MET A 175 11.06 9.62 -6.61
N VAL A 176 11.87 10.68 -6.76
CA VAL A 176 11.63 11.96 -6.08
C VAL A 176 10.40 12.66 -6.65
N THR A 177 10.29 12.76 -7.98
CA THR A 177 9.14 13.40 -8.62
C THR A 177 7.87 12.59 -8.37
N GLY A 178 7.94 11.27 -8.38
CA GLY A 178 6.83 10.37 -8.05
C GLY A 178 6.34 10.56 -6.63
N ALA A 179 7.25 10.54 -5.65
CA ALA A 179 6.91 10.77 -4.24
C ALA A 179 6.34 12.18 -3.99
N ILE A 180 6.89 13.21 -4.64
CA ILE A 180 6.36 14.59 -4.56
C ILE A 180 4.96 14.67 -5.17
N LEU A 181 4.73 14.05 -6.33
CA LEU A 181 3.41 14.02 -6.95
C LEU A 181 2.40 13.24 -6.09
N ALA A 182 2.80 12.12 -5.51
CA ALA A 182 1.97 11.35 -4.58
C ALA A 182 1.63 12.18 -3.33
N ALA A 183 2.61 12.85 -2.73
CA ALA A 183 2.41 13.74 -1.59
C ALA A 183 1.52 14.92 -1.95
N ALA A 184 1.72 15.55 -3.10
CA ALA A 184 0.90 16.66 -3.59
C ALA A 184 -0.54 16.22 -3.85
N GLY A 185 -0.76 15.06 -4.48
CA GLY A 185 -2.09 14.50 -4.72
C GLY A 185 -2.84 14.19 -3.42
N LEU A 186 -2.19 13.57 -2.44
CA LEU A 186 -2.81 13.32 -1.14
C LEU A 186 -3.03 14.60 -0.32
N SER A 187 -2.09 15.53 -0.35
CA SER A 187 -2.26 16.83 0.32
C SER A 187 -3.39 17.63 -0.33
N TRP A 188 -3.57 17.54 -1.64
CA TRP A 188 -4.68 18.17 -2.32
C TRP A 188 -6.02 17.51 -1.96
N LEU A 189 -6.04 16.19 -1.74
CA LEU A 189 -7.23 15.51 -1.19
C LEU A 189 -7.60 16.01 0.20
N THR A 190 -6.64 16.38 1.06
CA THR A 190 -6.94 16.95 2.40
C THR A 190 -7.71 18.27 2.35
N LEU A 191 -7.64 19.01 1.23
CA LEU A 191 -8.32 20.29 1.03
C LEU A 191 -9.73 20.15 0.43
N THR A 192 -10.24 18.91 0.29
CA THR A 192 -11.56 18.67 -0.30
C THR A 192 -12.65 18.88 0.75
N ASP A 193 -13.53 19.85 0.50
CA ASP A 193 -14.70 20.18 1.33
C ASP A 193 -15.96 19.38 0.91
N ILE A 194 -16.93 19.26 1.83
CA ILE A 194 -18.18 18.49 1.67
C ILE A 194 -19.02 18.95 0.46
N ASP A 195 -18.92 20.22 0.04
CA ASP A 195 -19.66 20.79 -1.10
C ASP A 195 -18.99 20.57 -2.47
N SER A 196 -17.89 19.80 -2.52
CA SER A 196 -17.04 19.75 -3.71
C SER A 196 -17.48 18.69 -4.73
N THR A 197 -17.64 19.09 -6.00
CA THR A 197 -18.02 18.19 -7.10
C THR A 197 -16.94 17.14 -7.39
N TYR A 198 -17.31 15.86 -7.47
CA TYR A 198 -16.43 14.70 -7.73
C TYR A 198 -15.42 14.89 -8.87
N ALA A 199 -15.87 15.46 -10.00
CA ALA A 199 -15.04 15.65 -11.19
C ALA A 199 -13.97 16.75 -11.04
N GLY A 200 -14.17 17.73 -10.16
CA GLY A 200 -13.26 18.88 -10.00
C GLY A 200 -12.32 18.76 -8.80
N SER A 201 -12.81 18.23 -7.69
CA SER A 201 -12.09 18.22 -6.40
C SER A 201 -11.38 16.91 -6.11
N ILE A 202 -11.89 15.79 -6.60
CA ILE A 202 -11.38 14.46 -6.27
C ILE A 202 -10.61 13.88 -7.44
N LEU A 203 -11.17 13.95 -8.65
CA LEU A 203 -10.56 13.35 -9.83
C LEU A 203 -9.17 13.96 -10.12
N GLY A 204 -9.01 15.29 -10.04
CA GLY A 204 -7.72 15.95 -10.24
C GLY A 204 -6.61 15.42 -9.32
N PRO A 205 -6.77 15.50 -7.98
CA PRO A 205 -5.83 14.95 -7.02
C PRO A 205 -5.55 13.45 -7.20
N MET A 206 -6.58 12.66 -7.51
CA MET A 206 -6.43 11.25 -7.78
C MET A 206 -5.52 10.99 -9.00
N LEU A 207 -5.69 11.75 -10.08
CA LEU A 207 -4.84 11.60 -11.26
C LEU A 207 -3.39 11.99 -10.96
N VAL A 208 -3.17 13.06 -10.20
CA VAL A 208 -1.82 13.50 -9.79
C VAL A 208 -1.14 12.43 -8.94
N PHE A 209 -1.85 11.88 -7.96
CA PHE A 209 -1.36 10.77 -7.14
C PHE A 209 -1.04 9.53 -8.00
N SER A 210 -1.97 9.15 -8.89
CA SER A 210 -1.86 7.97 -9.76
C SER A 210 -0.66 8.06 -10.71
N LEU A 211 -0.36 9.26 -11.19
CA LEU A 211 0.80 9.52 -12.05
C LEU A 211 2.10 9.30 -11.26
N GLY A 212 2.18 9.89 -10.06
CA GLY A 212 3.33 9.72 -9.17
C GLY A 212 3.55 8.26 -8.80
N MET A 213 2.47 7.55 -8.46
CA MET A 213 2.47 6.14 -8.12
C MET A 213 3.02 5.26 -9.26
N GLY A 214 2.57 5.48 -10.50
CA GLY A 214 3.06 4.72 -11.66
C GLY A 214 4.56 4.93 -11.91
N MET A 215 5.04 6.16 -11.74
CA MET A 215 6.46 6.48 -11.89
C MET A 215 7.31 5.86 -10.77
N GLU A 216 6.83 5.93 -9.53
CA GLU A 216 7.53 5.43 -8.36
C GLU A 216 7.58 3.89 -8.36
N PHE A 217 6.49 3.21 -8.71
CA PHE A 217 6.41 1.75 -8.72
C PHE A 217 7.44 1.11 -9.67
N VAL A 218 7.55 1.63 -10.89
CA VAL A 218 8.55 1.16 -11.88
C VAL A 218 9.97 1.43 -11.40
N SER A 219 10.22 2.64 -10.89
CA SER A 219 11.56 3.06 -10.47
C SER A 219 12.05 2.31 -9.22
N LEU A 220 11.17 2.10 -8.24
CA LEU A 220 11.44 1.31 -7.04
C LEU A 220 11.72 -0.15 -7.40
N THR A 221 10.92 -0.73 -8.28
CA THR A 221 11.13 -2.12 -8.72
C THR A 221 12.49 -2.29 -9.39
N LEU A 222 12.86 -1.38 -10.28
CA LEU A 222 14.16 -1.42 -10.95
C LEU A 222 15.32 -1.14 -10.01
N MET A 223 15.17 -0.25 -9.03
CA MET A 223 16.20 0.01 -8.01
C MET A 223 16.35 -1.17 -7.03
N ALA A 224 15.27 -1.85 -6.68
CA ALA A 224 15.33 -3.04 -5.82
C ALA A 224 16.07 -4.20 -6.50
N LEU A 225 15.94 -4.30 -7.82
CA LEU A 225 16.60 -5.34 -8.63
C LEU A 225 17.98 -4.92 -9.14
N SER A 226 18.35 -3.64 -9.01
CA SER A 226 19.65 -3.16 -9.47
C SER A 226 20.78 -3.66 -8.57
N ASN A 227 21.91 -4.00 -9.21
CA ASN A 227 23.12 -4.50 -8.53
C ASN A 227 22.92 -5.85 -7.80
N VAL A 228 21.82 -6.57 -8.06
CA VAL A 228 21.53 -7.90 -7.50
C VAL A 228 22.08 -8.96 -8.45
N ALA A 229 22.80 -9.95 -7.92
CA ALA A 229 23.28 -11.05 -8.74
C ALA A 229 22.09 -11.84 -9.31
N THR A 230 22.17 -12.35 -10.54
CA THR A 230 21.05 -13.02 -11.23
C THR A 230 20.41 -14.15 -10.42
N HIS A 231 21.17 -14.81 -9.54
CA HIS A 231 20.68 -15.87 -8.65
C HIS A 231 19.92 -15.35 -7.40
N GLU A 232 20.07 -14.07 -7.06
CA GLU A 232 19.41 -13.41 -5.92
C GLU A 232 18.25 -12.51 -6.34
N THR A 233 18.01 -12.33 -7.64
CA THR A 233 16.91 -11.50 -8.19
C THR A 233 15.54 -11.94 -7.67
N GLY A 234 15.34 -13.25 -7.49
CA GLY A 234 14.12 -13.80 -6.89
C GLY A 234 13.93 -13.36 -5.43
N ALA A 235 15.00 -13.35 -4.64
CA ALA A 235 14.99 -12.89 -3.25
C ALA A 235 14.69 -11.38 -3.16
N ALA A 236 15.33 -10.57 -4.01
CA ALA A 236 15.10 -9.13 -4.07
C ALA A 236 13.65 -8.78 -4.43
N SER A 237 13.09 -9.45 -5.44
CA SER A 237 11.68 -9.28 -5.84
C SER A 237 10.72 -9.76 -4.76
N GLY A 238 10.99 -10.91 -4.13
CA GLY A 238 10.21 -11.43 -3.02
C GLY A 238 10.17 -10.46 -1.84
N LEU A 239 11.32 -9.88 -1.48
CA LEU A 239 11.44 -8.91 -0.40
C LEU A 239 10.72 -7.60 -0.72
N LEU A 240 10.76 -7.13 -1.97
CA LEU A 240 9.98 -5.97 -2.41
C LEU A 240 8.48 -6.20 -2.25
N ASN A 241 7.98 -7.36 -2.70
CA ASN A 241 6.57 -7.74 -2.55
C ASN A 241 6.17 -7.91 -1.07
N ALA A 242 7.02 -8.54 -0.26
CA ALA A 242 6.77 -8.65 1.18
C ALA A 242 6.67 -7.26 1.82
N THR A 243 7.63 -6.37 1.54
CA THR A 243 7.64 -4.99 2.04
C THR A 243 6.38 -4.22 1.64
N GLN A 244 5.92 -4.39 0.40
CA GLN A 244 4.66 -3.83 -0.08
C GLN A 244 3.46 -4.31 0.74
N GLN A 245 3.37 -5.63 1.01
CA GLN A 245 2.26 -6.18 1.78
C GLN A 245 2.30 -5.75 3.25
N VAL A 246 3.48 -5.71 3.88
CA VAL A 246 3.62 -5.14 5.24
C VAL A 246 3.17 -3.69 5.22
N GLY A 247 3.70 -2.88 4.30
CA GLY A 247 3.41 -1.46 4.23
C GLY A 247 1.93 -1.16 4.02
N GLY A 248 1.27 -1.93 3.15
CA GLY A 248 -0.18 -1.84 2.96
C GLY A 248 -0.96 -2.13 4.23
N SER A 249 -0.63 -3.23 4.92
CA SER A 249 -1.33 -3.62 6.16
C SER A 249 -1.07 -2.65 7.33
N LEU A 250 0.17 -2.22 7.51
CA LEU A 250 0.59 -1.28 8.55
C LEU A 250 -0.02 0.10 8.30
N GLY A 251 0.06 0.58 7.05
CA GLY A 251 -0.52 1.85 6.65
C GLY A 251 -2.02 1.89 6.88
N LEU A 252 -2.73 0.86 6.40
CA LEU A 252 -4.17 0.75 6.60
C LEU A 252 -4.54 0.67 8.09
N SER A 253 -3.79 -0.08 8.89
CA SER A 253 -4.06 -0.21 10.33
C SER A 253 -3.90 1.11 11.08
N ILE A 254 -2.81 1.84 10.82
CA ILE A 254 -2.59 3.16 11.40
C ILE A 254 -3.69 4.13 10.97
N LEU A 255 -4.06 4.12 9.68
CA LEU A 255 -5.09 4.98 9.14
C LEU A 255 -6.47 4.72 9.76
N VAL A 256 -6.88 3.46 9.87
CA VAL A 256 -8.16 3.08 10.52
C VAL A 256 -8.14 3.44 12.00
N THR A 257 -7.00 3.27 12.67
CA THR A 257 -6.84 3.64 14.08
C THR A 257 -6.98 5.15 14.27
N VAL A 258 -6.31 5.94 13.43
CA VAL A 258 -6.36 7.41 13.51
C VAL A 258 -7.76 7.89 13.15
N PHE A 259 -8.38 7.33 12.12
CA PHE A 259 -9.78 7.56 11.77
C PHE A 259 -10.69 7.30 12.98
N GLY A 260 -10.61 6.10 13.58
CA GLY A 260 -11.44 5.73 14.72
C GLY A 260 -11.18 6.59 15.97
N THR A 261 -9.92 6.96 16.23
CA THR A 261 -9.56 7.82 17.37
C THR A 261 -10.07 9.24 17.17
N ALA A 262 -9.93 9.80 15.98
CA ALA A 262 -10.45 11.12 15.65
C ALA A 262 -11.98 11.15 15.70
N SER A 263 -12.65 10.15 15.12
CA SER A 263 -14.11 10.04 15.18
C SER A 263 -14.63 9.84 16.61
N ASN A 264 -13.92 9.08 17.45
CA ASN A 264 -14.31 8.91 18.86
C ASN A 264 -14.11 10.19 19.68
N ASN A 265 -13.00 10.92 19.48
CA ASN A 265 -12.78 12.20 20.15
C ASN A 265 -13.84 13.22 19.75
N GLU A 266 -14.17 13.31 18.46
CA GLU A 266 -15.22 14.21 17.97
C GLU A 266 -16.59 13.78 18.51
N ALA A 267 -16.87 12.47 18.56
CA ALA A 267 -18.09 11.95 19.18
C ALA A 267 -18.18 12.29 20.68
N ASP A 268 -17.07 12.25 21.42
CA ASP A 268 -17.03 12.60 22.84
C ASP A 268 -17.34 14.08 23.08
N ASP A 269 -17.02 14.97 22.14
CA ASP A 269 -17.38 16.39 22.20
C ASP A 269 -18.81 16.66 21.70
N GLN A 270 -19.24 15.96 20.65
CA GLN A 270 -20.53 16.19 20.00
C GLN A 270 -21.71 15.48 20.67
N ILE A 271 -21.54 14.32 21.29
CA ILE A 271 -22.62 13.61 21.99
C ILE A 271 -23.15 14.44 23.18
N PRO A 272 -22.31 15.06 24.04
CA PRO A 272 -22.79 15.96 25.08
C PRO A 272 -23.48 17.22 24.52
N ALA A 273 -22.95 17.78 23.44
CA ALA A 273 -23.53 18.94 22.77
C ALA A 273 -24.92 18.62 22.20
N PHE A 274 -25.05 17.51 21.47
CA PHE A 274 -26.33 16.97 21.00
C PHE A 274 -27.28 16.71 22.16
N LEU A 275 -26.85 15.98 23.20
CA LEU A 275 -27.71 15.70 24.34
C LEU A 275 -28.19 16.98 25.02
N SER A 276 -27.39 18.05 25.05
CA SER A 276 -27.82 19.34 25.63
C SER A 276 -28.89 20.08 24.81
N GLN A 277 -28.93 19.88 23.49
CA GLN A 277 -29.82 20.59 22.55
C GLN A 277 -30.95 19.71 21.99
N ALA A 278 -30.87 18.39 22.13
CA ALA A 278 -31.76 17.43 21.51
C ALA A 278 -33.19 17.48 22.08
N THR A 279 -34.17 17.36 21.18
CA THR A 279 -35.57 17.18 21.57
C THR A 279 -35.79 15.80 22.22
N PRO A 280 -36.85 15.61 23.03
CA PRO A 280 -37.13 14.33 23.70
C PRO A 280 -37.28 13.14 22.74
N LEU A 281 -37.77 13.38 21.51
CA LEU A 281 -37.91 12.37 20.45
C LEU A 281 -36.56 11.95 19.85
N GLU A 282 -35.61 12.88 19.74
CA GLU A 282 -34.27 12.61 19.19
C GLU A 282 -33.42 11.84 20.19
N ARG A 283 -33.50 12.15 21.50
CA ARG A 283 -32.87 11.36 22.56
C ARG A 283 -33.37 9.91 22.58
N LEU A 284 -34.68 9.71 22.46
CA LEU A 284 -35.27 8.36 22.42
C LEU A 284 -34.87 7.55 21.17
N ARG A 285 -34.64 8.22 20.03
CA ARG A 285 -34.06 7.55 18.85
C ARG A 285 -32.62 7.13 19.13
N PHE A 286 -31.79 8.04 19.62
CA PHE A 286 -30.40 7.75 19.94
C PHE A 286 -30.26 6.63 20.98
N GLU A 287 -31.06 6.62 22.04
CA GLU A 287 -31.07 5.52 23.03
C GLU A 287 -31.47 4.16 22.44
N ARG A 288 -32.29 4.15 21.39
CA ARG A 288 -32.82 2.92 20.80
C ARG A 288 -31.98 2.40 19.62
N THR A 289 -31.33 3.28 18.86
CA THR A 289 -30.56 2.93 17.66
C THR A 289 -29.05 3.14 17.81
N GLY A 290 -28.60 3.92 18.80
CA GLY A 290 -27.21 4.32 18.97
C GLY A 290 -26.68 5.26 17.87
N GLN A 291 -27.56 5.79 17.01
CA GLN A 291 -27.18 6.60 15.85
C GLN A 291 -27.52 8.08 16.06
N LEU A 292 -26.53 8.94 15.83
CA LEU A 292 -26.68 10.40 15.84
C LEU A 292 -27.46 10.89 14.60
N PRO A 293 -28.12 12.06 14.66
CA PRO A 293 -28.69 12.70 13.47
C PRO A 293 -27.62 12.96 12.41
N ALA A 294 -28.00 12.90 11.12
CA ALA A 294 -27.08 12.98 9.97
C ALA A 294 -26.05 14.12 10.08
N GLN A 295 -26.49 15.32 10.47
CA GLN A 295 -25.61 16.49 10.67
C GLN A 295 -24.42 16.26 11.63
N TYR A 296 -24.62 15.55 12.75
CA TYR A 296 -23.56 15.23 13.71
C TYR A 296 -22.74 14.01 13.25
N ALA A 297 -23.38 13.07 12.54
CA ALA A 297 -22.69 11.91 11.98
C ALA A 297 -21.73 12.31 10.84
N ASP A 298 -22.12 13.26 10.00
CA ASP A 298 -21.33 13.78 8.88
C ASP A 298 -20.10 14.55 9.37
N GLU A 299 -20.21 15.30 10.47
CA GLU A 299 -19.06 15.99 11.10
C GLU A 299 -18.04 14.99 11.68
N ILE A 300 -18.50 13.96 12.40
CA ILE A 300 -17.65 12.89 12.95
C ILE A 300 -16.92 12.10 11.84
N LEU A 301 -17.62 11.84 10.73
CA LEU A 301 -17.04 11.17 9.56
C LEU A 301 -16.00 12.07 8.88
N THR A 302 -16.31 13.36 8.69
CA THR A 302 -15.40 14.33 8.07
C THR A 302 -14.12 14.50 8.88
N ALA A 303 -14.22 14.61 10.20
CA ALA A 303 -13.07 14.69 11.11
C ALA A 303 -12.17 13.45 11.01
N GLY A 304 -12.77 12.26 11.00
CA GLY A 304 -12.05 10.99 10.81
C GLY A 304 -11.34 10.93 9.45
N VAL A 305 -12.04 11.26 8.37
CA VAL A 305 -11.50 11.27 7.00
C VAL A 305 -10.33 12.24 6.87
N SER A 306 -10.47 13.46 7.41
CA SER A 306 -9.42 14.48 7.39
C SER A 306 -8.16 14.02 8.14
N ALA A 307 -8.32 13.49 9.36
CA ALA A 307 -7.20 12.98 10.17
C ALA A 307 -6.45 11.85 9.45
N ALA A 308 -7.17 10.98 8.74
CA ALA A 308 -6.54 9.90 8.00
C ALA A 308 -5.83 10.39 6.73
N PHE A 309 -6.36 11.38 6.03
CA PHE A 309 -5.65 12.00 4.91
C PHE A 309 -4.36 12.70 5.36
N ILE A 310 -4.36 13.36 6.53
CA ILE A 310 -3.14 13.95 7.10
C ILE A 310 -2.09 12.87 7.33
N MET A 311 -2.47 11.72 7.88
CA MET A 311 -1.54 10.60 8.07
C MET A 311 -1.02 10.03 6.74
N ALA A 312 -1.87 9.94 5.72
CA ALA A 312 -1.45 9.54 4.37
C ALA A 312 -0.45 10.56 3.75
N ALA A 313 -0.67 11.85 3.99
CA ALA A 313 0.26 12.91 3.60
C ALA A 313 1.60 12.80 4.36
N ILE A 314 1.58 12.44 5.65
CA ILE A 314 2.80 12.20 6.43
C ILE A 314 3.58 11.00 5.86
N PHE A 315 2.92 9.89 5.52
CA PHE A 315 3.61 8.74 4.91
C PHE A 315 4.29 9.10 3.59
N THR A 316 3.63 9.88 2.74
CA THR A 316 4.21 10.31 1.46
C THR A 316 5.29 11.38 1.63
N ALA A 317 5.19 12.26 2.64
CA ALA A 317 6.27 13.17 3.00
C ALA A 317 7.51 12.40 3.49
N ILE A 318 7.33 11.36 4.30
CA ILE A 318 8.42 10.46 4.72
C ILE A 318 9.04 9.78 3.49
N ALA A 319 8.23 9.28 2.56
CA ALA A 319 8.74 8.70 1.31
C ALA A 319 9.60 9.70 0.52
N ALA A 320 9.14 10.95 0.39
CA ALA A 320 9.89 12.01 -0.29
C ALA A 320 11.21 12.35 0.44
N VAL A 321 11.20 12.40 1.77
CA VAL A 321 12.41 12.61 2.58
C VAL A 321 13.40 11.45 2.41
N ILE A 322 12.92 10.20 2.39
CA ILE A 322 13.76 9.03 2.11
C ILE A 322 14.36 9.12 0.70
N ALA A 323 13.55 9.48 -0.30
CA ALA A 323 14.01 9.67 -1.68
C ALA A 323 15.11 10.74 -1.79
N LEU A 324 15.02 11.81 -1.00
CA LEU A 324 15.97 12.92 -1.02
C LEU A 324 17.25 12.62 -0.22
N LEU A 325 17.13 12.05 0.99
CA LEU A 325 18.23 11.93 1.95
C LEU A 325 18.91 10.56 1.95
N VAL A 326 18.18 9.50 1.62
CA VAL A 326 18.69 8.12 1.70
C VAL A 326 19.19 7.66 0.34
N ILE A 327 18.47 7.96 -0.73
CA ILE A 327 18.82 7.53 -2.08
C ILE A 327 19.93 8.40 -2.67
N GLN A 328 21.11 7.81 -2.82
CA GLN A 328 22.24 8.39 -3.53
C GLN A 328 22.56 7.55 -4.76
N VAL A 329 21.84 7.81 -5.86
CA VAL A 329 22.17 7.22 -7.17
C VAL A 329 23.34 8.00 -7.77
N ARG A 330 24.42 7.29 -8.13
CA ARG A 330 25.59 7.87 -8.78
C ARG A 330 25.48 7.71 -10.30
N PRO A 331 26.11 8.59 -11.10
CA PRO A 331 26.15 8.45 -12.57
C PRO A 331 26.70 7.10 -13.05
N SER A 332 27.48 6.40 -12.24
CA SER A 332 27.98 5.04 -12.51
C SER A 332 26.89 3.94 -12.53
N ASP A 333 25.73 4.19 -11.93
CA ASP A 333 24.60 3.24 -11.94
C ASP A 333 23.81 3.33 -13.26
N LEU A 334 23.87 4.49 -13.92
CA LEU A 334 23.26 4.77 -15.23
C LEU A 334 23.95 4.01 -16.37
N GLU A 335 25.29 3.95 -16.37
CA GLU A 335 26.07 3.22 -17.40
C GLU A 335 25.80 1.71 -17.39
N ARG A 336 25.51 1.13 -16.21
CA ARG A 336 25.24 -0.30 -16.06
C ARG A 336 23.80 -0.70 -16.37
N LEU A 337 22.83 0.18 -16.08
CA LEU A 337 21.43 0.01 -16.51
C LEU A 337 21.27 0.04 -18.04
N GLN A 338 22.21 0.67 -18.75
CA GLN A 338 22.28 0.69 -20.22
C GLN A 338 23.02 -0.52 -20.82
N GLY A 339 23.45 -1.50 -20.01
CA GLY A 339 24.13 -2.71 -20.49
C GLY A 339 25.63 -2.55 -20.77
N GLY A 340 26.26 -1.45 -20.32
CA GLY A 340 27.68 -1.21 -20.49
C GLY A 340 28.52 -1.77 -19.35
N GLY A 341 29.20 -2.89 -19.60
CA GLY A 341 30.43 -3.26 -18.88
C GLY A 341 30.31 -4.39 -17.88
N MET A 342 30.29 -5.64 -18.39
CA MET A 342 31.05 -6.69 -17.70
C MET A 342 32.54 -6.32 -17.82
N PRO A 343 33.33 -6.32 -16.73
CA PRO A 343 34.76 -6.51 -16.87
C PRO A 343 34.95 -7.92 -17.45
N THR A 344 35.41 -8.00 -18.70
CA THR A 344 36.03 -9.23 -19.20
C THR A 344 37.22 -9.58 -18.31
N PRO A 345 37.49 -10.88 -18.09
CA PRO A 345 38.23 -11.42 -16.95
C PRO A 345 39.65 -10.88 -16.74
#